data_AF-A0A7V9DH03-F1
#
_entry.id   AF-A0A7V9DH03-F1
#
_cell.length_a   1.000
_cell.length_b   1.000
_cell.length_c   1.000
_cell.angle_alpha   90.00
_cell.angle_beta   90.00
_cell.angle_gamma   90.00
#
_symmetry.space_group_name_H-M   'P 1'
#
loop_
_entity.id
_entity.type
_entity.pdbx_description
1 polymer ?
#
loop_
_entity_poly.entity_id
_entity_poly.type
_entity_poly.pdbx_seq_one_letter_code
_entity_poly.pdbx_strand_id
1 'polypeptide(L)' 'MSDPKEKTEDLLKEGERGRSARTPWLILGGVHVVVISIVAVVLAIVFTVYLLA' A
#
# COMPACT_ATOMS: atom_id res chain seq x y z
N MET A 1 -1.77 -17.97 -33.90
CA MET A 1 -2.32 -17.29 -32.71
C MET A 1 -1.99 -18.19 -31.55
N SER A 2 -1.12 -17.78 -30.63
CA SER A 2 -0.71 -18.61 -29.49
C SER A 2 -1.92 -18.95 -28.61
N ASP A 3 -1.90 -20.15 -28.03
CA ASP A 3 -3.02 -20.67 -27.25
C ASP A 3 -3.27 -19.78 -26.01
N PRO A 4 -4.51 -19.40 -25.67
CA PRO A 4 -4.80 -18.51 -24.53
C PRO A 4 -4.22 -18.99 -23.19
N LYS A 5 -4.07 -20.31 -23.02
CA LYS A 5 -3.42 -20.89 -21.83
C LYS A 5 -1.94 -20.52 -21.72
N GLU A 6 -1.22 -20.58 -22.84
CA GLU A 6 0.20 -20.24 -22.93
C GLU A 6 0.43 -18.78 -22.51
N LYS A 7 -0.43 -17.88 -23.01
CA LYS A 7 -0.46 -16.45 -22.61
C LYS A 7 -0.71 -16.25 -21.13
N THR A 8 -1.60 -17.04 -20.53
CA THR A 8 -1.96 -16.90 -19.11
C THR A 8 -0.83 -17.36 -18.20
N GLU A 9 -0.13 -18.43 -18.58
CA GLU A 9 1.05 -18.92 -17.86
C GLU A 9 2.22 -17.94 -17.92
N ASP A 10 2.42 -17.28 -19.06
CA ASP A 10 3.45 -16.26 -19.22
C ASP A 10 3.17 -15.02 -18.35
N LEU A 11 1.89 -14.61 -18.24
CA LEU A 11 1.49 -13.51 -17.36
C LEU A 11 1.70 -13.85 -15.87
N LEU A 12 1.44 -15.10 -15.47
CA LEU A 12 1.71 -15.56 -14.10
C LEU A 12 3.21 -15.54 -13.79
N LYS A 13 4.05 -16.05 -14.71
CA LYS A 13 5.51 -16.05 -14.57
C LYS A 13 6.09 -14.64 -14.51
N GLU A 14 5.55 -13.71 -15.31
CA GLU A 14 5.97 -12.30 -15.27
C GLU A 14 5.50 -11.60 -14.00
N GLY A 15 4.29 -11.91 -13.52
CA GLY A 15 3.79 -11.45 -12.24
C GLY A 15 4.60 -11.95 -11.04
N GLU A 16 5.12 -13.17 -11.09
CA GLU A 16 6.07 -13.71 -10.09
C GLU A 16 7.45 -13.07 -10.18
N ARG A 17 7.94 -12.81 -11.41
CA ARG A 17 9.22 -12.14 -11.65
C ARG A 17 9.20 -10.66 -11.23
N GLY A 18 8.06 -9.99 -11.40
CA GLY A 18 7.79 -8.63 -10.93
C GLY A 18 7.47 -8.54 -9.43
N ARG A 19 7.15 -9.67 -8.78
CA ARG A 19 6.97 -9.78 -7.33
C ARG A 19 8.33 -9.83 -6.65
N SER A 20 9.10 -8.75 -6.76
CA SER A 20 10.33 -8.58 -6.01
C SER A 20 10.07 -8.75 -4.51
N ALA A 21 10.87 -9.56 -3.81
CA ALA A 21 10.86 -9.65 -2.36
C ALA A 21 11.14 -8.29 -1.64
N ARG A 22 11.49 -7.25 -2.40
CA ARG A 22 11.82 -5.90 -1.92
C ARG A 22 10.63 -4.95 -1.82
N THR A 23 9.46 -5.28 -2.37
CA THR A 23 8.27 -4.41 -2.36
C THR A 23 7.20 -4.66 -1.28
N PRO A 24 7.38 -5.43 -0.19
CA PRO A 24 6.38 -5.42 0.89
C PRO A 24 6.37 -4.07 1.64
N TRP A 25 7.49 -3.33 1.64
CA TRP A 25 7.57 -2.00 2.23
C TRP A 25 6.93 -0.88 1.40
N LEU A 26 6.57 -1.13 0.14
CA LEU A 26 5.83 -0.15 -0.66
C LEU A 26 4.35 -0.06 -0.24
N ILE A 27 3.83 -1.10 0.42
CA ILE A 27 2.53 -1.09 1.11
C ILE A 27 2.59 -0.21 2.37
N LEU A 28 3.72 -0.23 3.09
CA LEU A 28 4.11 0.78 4.09
C LEU A 28 4.85 1.96 3.45
N GLY A 29 4.48 2.33 2.22
CA GLY A 29 5.13 3.39 1.48
C GLY A 29 4.99 4.74 2.19
N GLY A 30 5.83 5.71 1.82
CA GLY A 30 5.83 7.05 2.43
C GLY A 30 4.45 7.72 2.50
N VAL A 31 3.54 7.39 1.59
CA VAL A 31 2.14 7.84 1.63
C VAL A 31 1.43 7.39 2.91
N HIS A 32 1.59 6.14 3.36
CA HIS A 32 1.00 5.68 4.62
C HIS A 32 1.57 6.43 5.82
N VAL A 33 2.86 6.76 5.82
CA VAL A 33 3.48 7.57 6.88
C VAL A 33 2.88 8.98 6.93
N VAL A 34 2.66 9.59 5.76
CA VAL A 34 2.02 10.90 5.64
C VAL A 34 0.57 10.84 6.13
N VAL A 35 -0.20 9.85 5.68
CA VAL A 35 -1.60 9.67 6.07
C VAL A 35 -1.72 9.44 7.58
N ILE A 36 -0.92 8.54 8.16
CA ILE A 36 -0.91 8.27 9.60
C ILE A 36 -0.54 9.54 10.40
N SER A 37 0.44 10.32 9.93
CA SER A 37 0.79 11.59 10.58
C SER A 37 -0.37 12.58 10.57
N ILE A 38 -1.04 12.76 9.43
CA ILE A 38 -2.19 13.66 9.32
C ILE A 38 -3.32 13.21 10.26
N VAL A 39 -3.65 11.92 10.24
CA VAL A 39 -4.68 11.35 11.12
C VAL A 39 -4.34 11.55 12.58
N ALA A 40 -3.09 11.34 12.98
CA ALA A 40 -2.64 11.55 14.36
C ALA A 40 -2.79 13.01 14.80
N VAL A 41 -2.44 13.98 13.94
CA VAL A 41 -2.62 15.42 14.23
C VAL A 41 -4.09 15.78 14.41
N VAL A 42 -4.96 15.30 13.52
CA VAL A 42 -6.42 15.55 13.62
C VAL A 42 -6.97 14.98 14.92
N LEU A 43 -6.63 13.73 15.26
CA LEU A 43 -7.06 13.11 16.51
C LEU A 43 -6.55 13.87 17.74
N ALA A 44 -5.29 14.30 17.75
CA ALA A 44 -4.74 15.07 18.85
C ALA A 44 -5.50 16.39 19.07
N ILE A 45 -5.85 17.11 18.00
CA ILE A 45 -6.64 18.34 18.08
C ILE A 45 -8.04 18.04 18.64
N VAL A 46 -8.74 17.05 18.09
CA VAL A 46 -10.09 16.69 18.53
C VAL A 46 -10.10 16.29 20.00
N PHE A 47 -9.15 15.46 20.43
CA PHE A 47 -9.01 15.07 21.84
C PHE A 47 -8.67 16.27 22.72
N THR A 48 -7.78 17.15 22.27
CA THR A 48 -7.40 18.35 23.03
C THR A 48 -8.62 19.23 23.26
N VAL A 49 -9.41 19.50 22.21
CA VAL A 49 -10.65 20.26 22.32
C VAL A 49 -11.64 19.57 23.25
N TYR A 50 -11.84 18.26 23.10
CA TYR A 50 -12.75 17.50 23.96
C TYR A 50 -12.34 17.51 25.43
N LEU A 51 -11.04 17.44 25.73
CA LEU A 51 -10.52 17.44 27.11
C LEU A 51 -10.46 18.83 27.74
N LEU A 52 -10.41 19.90 26.94
CA LEU A 52 -10.46 21.28 27.42
C LEU A 52 -11.87 21.84 27.56
N ALA A 53 -12.84 21.31 26.79
CA ALA A 53 -14.25 21.68 26.84
C ALA A 53 -14.96 21.03 28.03
#